data_AF-A0A146K6C4-F1
#
_entry.id   AF-A0A146K6C4-F1
#
_cell.length_a   1.000
_cell.length_b   1.000
_cell.length_c   1.000
_cell.angle_alpha   90.00
_cell.angle_beta   90.00
_cell.angle_gamma   90.00
#
_symmetry.space_group_name_H-M   'P 1'
#
loop_
_entity.id
_entity.type
_entity.pdbx_description
1 polymer ?
#
loop_
_entity_poly.entity_id
_entity_poly.type
_entity_poly.pdbx_seq_one_letter_code
_entity_poly.pdbx_strand_id
1 'polypeptide(L)'
;LFCVFRFLVGALNSTFLNIKTTLVRKMAPIELSQKFMAYNMITAEITAVVIPFSVGVIIDFNWRILFVVSSSISLLNMFYCLRFPEMKGYITDIKFDSSGVITLLFGIGSLELGITLLSLNHFACSGILILISLVLIMFFFYLEKQHKDAILPMQLMKNPLVEYCITIACQWYSKQVFIYLLPQIFDFYGKSASQYGILQTLRFTMDISASIVLPILQKRILNKTIMISGFLIQL
;
A
#
# COMPACT_ATOMS: atom_id res chain seq x y z
N LEU A 1 -22.24 -1.42 13.22
CA LEU A 1 -22.46 -1.34 11.76
C LEU A 1 -21.27 -0.68 11.03
N PHE A 2 -20.87 0.55 11.39
CA PHE A 2 -19.76 1.25 10.74
C PHE A 2 -18.41 0.48 10.74
N CYS A 3 -18.03 -0.10 11.89
CA CYS A 3 -16.78 -0.88 12.00
C CYS A 3 -16.80 -2.14 11.11
N VAL A 4 -17.95 -2.78 10.95
CA VAL A 4 -18.11 -3.96 10.08
C VAL A 4 -17.90 -3.57 8.62
N PHE A 5 -18.47 -2.45 8.17
CA PHE A 5 -18.22 -1.95 6.82
C PHE A 5 -16.76 -1.55 6.60
N ARG A 6 -16.11 -0.90 7.58
CA ARG A 6 -14.66 -0.59 7.53
C ARG A 6 -13.81 -1.84 7.37
N PHE A 7 -14.12 -2.89 8.14
CA PHE A 7 -13.43 -4.18 8.06
C PHE A 7 -13.61 -4.81 6.67
N LEU A 8 -14.86 -4.87 6.17
CA LEU A 8 -15.15 -5.43 4.85
C LEU A 8 -14.46 -4.66 3.73
N VAL A 9 -14.48 -3.32 3.76
CA VAL A 9 -13.77 -2.48 2.78
C VAL A 9 -12.27 -2.76 2.82
N GLY A 10 -11.67 -2.86 4.01
CA GLY A 10 -10.26 -3.20 4.17
C GLY A 10 -9.90 -4.57 3.56
N ALA A 11 -10.65 -5.60 3.91
CA ALA A 11 -10.43 -6.97 3.43
C ALA A 11 -10.63 -7.12 1.91
N LEU A 12 -11.64 -6.45 1.34
CA LEU A 12 -11.89 -6.47 -0.09
C LEU A 12 -10.83 -5.67 -0.86
N ASN A 13 -10.48 -4.49 -0.39
CA ASN A 13 -9.53 -3.62 -1.08
C ASN A 13 -8.13 -4.23 -1.17
N SER A 14 -7.65 -4.91 -0.11
CA SER A 14 -6.36 -5.61 -0.15
C SER A 14 -6.36 -6.74 -1.18
N THR A 15 -7.45 -7.50 -1.26
CA THR A 15 -7.62 -8.60 -2.21
C THR A 15 -7.65 -8.08 -3.65
N PHE A 16 -8.44 -7.04 -3.93
CA PHE A 16 -8.52 -6.44 -5.26
C PHE A 16 -7.18 -5.88 -5.74
N LEU A 17 -6.38 -5.26 -4.87
CA LEU A 17 -5.07 -4.72 -5.25
C LEU A 17 -4.10 -5.83 -5.68
N ASN A 18 -4.06 -6.94 -4.93
CA ASN A 18 -3.22 -8.10 -5.24
C ASN A 18 -3.67 -8.84 -6.49
N ILE A 19 -4.99 -9.01 -6.66
CA ILE A 19 -5.56 -9.63 -7.86
C ILE A 19 -5.26 -8.75 -9.08
N LYS A 20 -5.52 -7.43 -9.03
CA LYS A 20 -5.25 -6.50 -10.15
C LYS A 20 -3.81 -6.62 -10.65
N THR A 21 -2.83 -6.53 -9.74
CA THR A 21 -1.41 -6.59 -10.13
C THR A 21 -1.03 -7.94 -10.72
N THR A 22 -1.60 -9.03 -10.21
CA THR A 22 -1.40 -10.38 -10.76
C THR A 22 -2.06 -10.55 -12.14
N LEU A 23 -3.28 -10.05 -12.32
CA LEU A 23 -4.02 -10.10 -13.58
C LEU A 23 -3.28 -9.37 -14.69
N VAL A 24 -2.80 -8.14 -14.43
CA VAL A 24 -2.03 -7.34 -15.41
C VAL A 24 -0.79 -8.10 -15.87
N ARG A 25 -0.08 -8.78 -14.96
CA ARG A 25 1.09 -9.59 -15.31
C ARG A 25 0.72 -10.81 -16.16
N LYS A 26 -0.40 -11.46 -15.88
CA LYS A 26 -0.87 -12.67 -16.60
C LYS A 26 -1.46 -12.35 -17.98
N MET A 27 -2.06 -11.18 -18.15
CA MET A 27 -2.63 -10.74 -19.43
C MET A 27 -1.56 -10.27 -20.43
N ALA A 28 -0.39 -9.85 -19.96
CA ALA A 28 0.69 -9.40 -20.82
C ALA A 28 1.56 -10.59 -21.32
N PRO A 29 1.91 -10.64 -22.62
CA PRO A 29 2.97 -11.52 -23.10
C PRO A 29 4.27 -11.28 -22.31
N ILE A 30 5.01 -12.35 -21.96
CA ILE A 30 6.20 -12.28 -21.07
C ILE A 30 7.20 -11.22 -21.54
N GLU A 31 7.43 -11.13 -22.85
CA GLU A 31 8.34 -10.17 -23.49
C GLU A 31 7.91 -8.70 -23.33
N LEU A 32 6.60 -8.45 -23.23
CA LEU A 32 6.01 -7.11 -23.12
C LEU A 32 5.57 -6.78 -21.68
N SER A 33 5.67 -7.73 -20.75
CA SER A 33 5.19 -7.58 -19.37
C SER A 33 5.75 -6.33 -18.68
N GLN A 34 7.03 -6.00 -18.90
CA GLN A 34 7.63 -4.78 -18.37
C GLN A 34 7.00 -3.50 -18.95
N LYS A 35 6.69 -3.47 -20.25
CA LYS A 35 6.03 -2.31 -20.88
C LYS A 35 4.59 -2.16 -20.38
N PHE A 36 3.85 -3.26 -20.24
CA PHE A 36 2.49 -3.24 -19.68
C PHE A 36 2.47 -2.77 -18.22
N MET A 37 3.42 -3.23 -17.41
CA MET A 37 3.58 -2.74 -16.03
C MET A 37 3.93 -1.25 -16.00
N ALA A 38 4.80 -0.78 -16.90
CA ALA A 38 5.11 0.64 -17.04
C ALA A 38 3.88 1.48 -17.43
N TYR A 39 3.05 1.02 -18.38
CA TYR A 39 1.80 1.71 -18.71
C TYR A 39 0.84 1.78 -17.53
N ASN A 40 0.66 0.67 -16.80
CA ASN A 40 -0.17 0.66 -15.59
C ASN A 40 0.35 1.65 -14.53
N MET A 41 1.67 1.78 -14.38
CA MET A 41 2.27 2.78 -13.49
C MET A 41 2.01 4.22 -13.98
N ILE A 42 2.22 4.51 -15.27
CA ILE A 42 1.95 5.84 -15.85
C ILE A 42 0.49 6.23 -15.66
N THR A 43 -0.45 5.33 -15.93
CA THR A 43 -1.88 5.57 -15.71
C THR A 43 -2.18 5.87 -14.24
N ALA A 44 -1.55 5.14 -13.32
CA ALA A 44 -1.71 5.38 -11.88
C ALA A 44 -1.17 6.76 -11.47
N GLU A 45 -0.02 7.17 -11.98
CA GLU A 45 0.59 8.48 -11.69
C GLU A 45 -0.25 9.65 -12.24
N ILE A 46 -0.74 9.56 -13.48
CA ILE A 46 -1.65 10.58 -14.05
C ILE A 46 -2.91 10.71 -13.18
N THR A 47 -3.47 9.57 -12.77
CA THR A 47 -4.63 9.54 -11.88
C THR A 47 -4.30 10.18 -10.52
N ALA A 48 -3.12 9.94 -9.98
CA ALA A 48 -2.65 10.50 -8.72
C ALA A 48 -2.42 12.03 -8.79
N VAL A 49 -2.17 12.61 -9.95
CA VAL A 49 -2.09 14.07 -10.12
C VAL A 49 -3.50 14.70 -10.11
N VAL A 50 -4.45 14.09 -10.83
CA VAL A 50 -5.79 14.67 -11.02
C VAL A 50 -6.67 14.51 -9.77
N ILE A 51 -6.66 13.34 -9.14
CA ILE A 51 -7.61 13.02 -8.05
C ILE A 51 -7.46 13.96 -6.83
N PRO A 52 -6.28 14.20 -6.24
CA PRO A 52 -6.16 14.99 -5.01
C PRO A 52 -6.66 16.42 -5.18
N PHE A 53 -6.37 17.05 -6.32
CA PHE A 53 -6.87 18.39 -6.65
C PHE A 53 -8.40 18.40 -6.74
N SER A 54 -8.98 17.52 -7.57
CA SER A 54 -10.43 17.44 -7.72
C SER A 54 -11.14 17.13 -6.39
N VAL A 55 -10.58 16.19 -5.60
CA VAL A 55 -11.12 15.84 -4.29
C VAL A 55 -11.04 17.02 -3.32
N GLY A 56 -9.92 17.74 -3.26
CA GLY A 56 -9.77 18.91 -2.41
C GLY A 56 -10.83 19.98 -2.67
N VAL A 57 -11.08 20.30 -3.94
CA VAL A 57 -12.13 21.25 -4.35
C VAL A 57 -13.52 20.75 -3.99
N ILE A 58 -13.80 19.46 -4.22
CA ILE A 58 -15.11 18.88 -3.88
C ILE A 58 -15.34 18.87 -2.36
N ILE A 59 -14.31 18.62 -1.55
CA ILE A 59 -14.43 18.65 -0.08
C ILE A 59 -14.81 20.06 0.39
N ASP A 60 -14.12 21.09 -0.12
CA ASP A 60 -14.39 22.48 0.23
C ASP A 60 -15.82 22.91 -0.15
N PHE A 61 -16.40 22.32 -1.21
CA PHE A 61 -17.78 22.57 -1.61
C PHE A 61 -18.80 21.73 -0.83
N ASN A 62 -18.72 20.40 -0.96
CA ASN A 62 -19.57 19.44 -0.25
C ASN A 62 -18.96 18.03 -0.30
N TRP A 63 -18.41 17.58 0.82
CA TRP A 63 -17.81 16.26 0.96
C TRP A 63 -18.76 15.09 0.60
N ARG A 64 -20.09 15.26 0.71
CA ARG A 64 -21.05 14.18 0.40
C ARG A 64 -21.04 13.79 -1.08
N ILE A 65 -20.69 14.72 -1.97
CA ILE A 65 -20.57 14.46 -3.41
C ILE A 65 -19.52 13.40 -3.69
N LEU A 66 -18.45 13.33 -2.89
CA LEU A 66 -17.41 12.31 -3.04
C LEU A 66 -17.97 10.90 -2.90
N PHE A 67 -18.92 10.68 -1.98
CA PHE A 67 -19.54 9.38 -1.79
C PHE A 67 -20.37 8.97 -3.00
N VAL A 68 -21.11 9.91 -3.60
CA VAL A 68 -21.90 9.65 -4.81
C VAL A 68 -20.99 9.38 -6.00
N VAL A 69 -19.98 10.22 -6.22
CA VAL A 69 -19.05 10.08 -7.35
C VAL A 69 -18.24 8.77 -7.24
N SER A 70 -17.66 8.48 -6.08
CA SER A 70 -16.89 7.25 -5.87
C SER A 70 -17.74 5.98 -5.99
N SER A 71 -18.98 6.00 -5.47
CA SER A 71 -19.91 4.87 -5.60
C SER A 71 -20.31 4.64 -7.06
N SER A 72 -20.63 5.71 -7.80
CA SER A 72 -20.97 5.64 -9.22
C SER A 72 -19.82 5.11 -10.08
N ILE A 73 -18.59 5.61 -9.85
CA ILE A 73 -17.40 5.12 -10.55
C ILE A 73 -17.14 3.65 -10.21
N SER A 74 -17.29 3.26 -8.95
CA SER A 74 -17.11 1.86 -8.51
C SER A 74 -18.13 0.94 -9.18
N LEU A 75 -19.38 1.38 -9.30
CA LEU A 75 -20.45 0.65 -9.97
C LEU A 75 -20.19 0.52 -11.48
N LEU A 76 -19.75 1.60 -12.13
CA LEU A 76 -19.33 1.55 -13.54
C LEU A 76 -18.18 0.57 -13.76
N ASN A 77 -17.15 0.62 -12.90
CA ASN A 77 -16.03 -0.32 -12.96
C ASN A 77 -16.48 -1.77 -12.80
N MET A 78 -17.42 -2.05 -11.91
CA MET A 78 -18.01 -3.38 -11.77
C MET A 78 -18.64 -3.84 -13.10
N PHE A 79 -19.41 -3.00 -13.78
CA PHE A 79 -20.01 -3.34 -15.07
C PHE A 79 -18.96 -3.57 -16.17
N TYR A 80 -17.84 -2.82 -16.16
CA TYR A 80 -16.75 -3.08 -17.08
C TYR A 80 -16.04 -4.41 -16.79
N CYS A 81 -15.89 -4.79 -15.52
CA CYS A 81 -15.30 -6.06 -15.13
C CYS A 81 -16.12 -7.26 -15.64
N LEU A 82 -17.45 -7.14 -15.78
CA LEU A 82 -18.30 -8.22 -16.33
C LEU A 82 -17.96 -8.59 -17.78
N ARG A 83 -17.27 -7.71 -18.52
CA ARG A 83 -16.86 -7.97 -19.92
C ARG A 83 -15.52 -8.68 -20.04
N PHE A 84 -14.77 -8.83 -18.94
CA PHE A 84 -13.49 -9.52 -19.00
C PHE A 84 -13.71 -11.03 -19.14
N PRO A 85 -12.96 -11.69 -20.05
CA PRO A 85 -13.10 -13.13 -20.23
C PRO A 85 -12.68 -13.87 -18.97
N GLU A 86 -13.37 -14.98 -18.67
CA GLU A 86 -12.96 -15.88 -17.60
C GLU A 86 -11.55 -16.39 -17.88
N MET A 87 -10.60 -15.97 -17.03
CA MET A 87 -9.26 -16.51 -17.10
C MET A 87 -9.24 -17.84 -16.38
N LYS A 88 -8.93 -18.92 -17.10
CA LYS A 88 -8.76 -20.25 -16.51
C LYS A 88 -7.71 -20.17 -15.40
N GLY A 89 -8.14 -20.40 -14.17
CA GLY A 89 -7.24 -20.55 -13.04
C GLY A 89 -6.34 -21.77 -13.26
N TYR A 90 -5.05 -21.64 -12.98
CA TYR A 90 -4.23 -22.82 -12.77
C TYR A 90 -4.58 -23.34 -11.39
N ILE A 91 -5.12 -24.55 -11.31
CA ILE A 91 -5.29 -25.25 -10.05
C ILE A 91 -3.87 -25.62 -9.61
N THR A 92 -3.41 -25.00 -8.54
CA THR A 92 -2.15 -25.36 -7.89
C THR A 92 -2.50 -26.01 -6.56
N ASP A 93 -1.94 -27.19 -6.27
CA ASP A 93 -2.09 -27.92 -5.00
C ASP A 93 -1.33 -27.24 -3.83
N ILE A 94 -1.45 -25.91 -3.71
CA ILE A 94 -0.84 -25.14 -2.63
C ILE A 94 -1.79 -25.22 -1.43
N LYS A 95 -1.29 -25.70 -0.29
CA LYS A 95 -2.08 -25.72 0.94
C LYS A 95 -2.06 -24.34 1.58
N PHE A 96 -3.24 -23.80 1.85
CA PHE A 96 -3.38 -22.52 2.52
C PHE A 96 -2.90 -22.61 3.98
N ASP A 97 -1.85 -21.88 4.33
CA ASP A 97 -1.34 -21.80 5.70
C ASP A 97 -2.24 -20.93 6.59
N SER A 98 -3.32 -21.53 7.07
CA SER A 98 -4.27 -20.87 7.98
C SER A 98 -3.60 -20.48 9.30
N SER A 99 -2.63 -21.28 9.77
CA SER A 99 -1.98 -21.08 11.06
C SER A 99 -1.08 -19.86 11.05
N GLY A 100 -0.28 -19.69 10.00
CA GLY A 100 0.53 -18.51 9.75
C GLY A 100 -0.34 -17.27 9.59
N VAL A 101 -1.45 -17.35 8.82
CA VAL A 101 -2.34 -16.21 8.58
C VAL A 101 -2.97 -15.72 9.88
N ILE A 102 -3.51 -16.63 10.68
CA ILE A 102 -4.17 -16.27 11.95
C ILE A 102 -3.16 -15.66 12.92
N THR A 103 -1.99 -16.29 13.06
CA THR A 103 -0.95 -15.80 13.98
C THR A 103 -0.43 -14.43 13.55
N LEU A 104 -0.20 -14.22 12.25
CA LEU A 104 0.23 -12.95 11.69
C LEU A 104 -0.83 -11.85 11.86
N LEU A 105 -2.11 -12.18 11.60
CA LEU A 105 -3.24 -11.26 11.77
C LEU A 105 -3.32 -10.75 13.21
N PHE A 106 -3.31 -11.65 14.19
CA PHE A 106 -3.37 -11.25 15.60
C PHE A 106 -2.07 -10.59 16.08
N GLY A 107 -0.92 -11.02 15.58
CA GLY A 107 0.38 -10.41 15.90
C GLY A 107 0.45 -8.95 15.45
N ILE A 108 0.20 -8.69 14.17
CA ILE A 108 0.21 -7.33 13.62
C ILE A 108 -0.95 -6.50 14.18
N GLY A 109 -2.16 -7.07 14.25
CA GLY A 109 -3.33 -6.36 14.79
C GLY A 109 -3.14 -5.92 16.24
N SER A 110 -2.53 -6.77 17.09
CA SER A 110 -2.19 -6.41 18.47
C SER A 110 -1.13 -5.30 18.53
N LEU A 111 -0.16 -5.31 17.59
CA LEU A 111 0.86 -4.25 17.50
C LEU A 111 0.21 -2.90 17.19
N GLU A 112 -0.62 -2.85 16.15
CA GLU A 112 -1.29 -1.64 15.70
C GLU A 112 -2.21 -1.08 16.79
N LEU A 113 -3.00 -1.94 17.43
CA LEU A 113 -3.83 -1.55 18.57
C LEU A 113 -2.99 -1.08 19.76
N GLY A 114 -1.89 -1.75 20.06
CA GLY A 114 -0.95 -1.37 21.12
C GLY A 114 -0.37 0.03 20.90
N ILE A 115 0.10 0.33 19.69
CA ILE A 115 0.61 1.66 19.31
C ILE A 115 -0.50 2.72 19.36
N THR A 116 -1.72 2.36 18.92
CA THR A 116 -2.88 3.27 18.98
C THR A 116 -3.27 3.60 20.42
N LEU A 117 -3.25 2.62 21.33
CA LEU A 117 -3.49 2.88 22.75
C LEU A 117 -2.37 3.70 23.39
N LEU A 118 -1.13 3.56 22.89
CA LEU A 118 -0.01 4.38 23.33
C LEU A 118 -0.24 5.86 23.01
N SER A 119 -0.70 6.18 21.79
CA SER A 119 -0.98 7.56 21.39
C SER A 119 -2.16 8.17 22.16
N LEU A 120 -3.04 7.34 22.74
CA LEU A 120 -4.12 7.74 23.63
C LEU A 120 -3.74 7.75 25.12
N ASN A 121 -2.44 7.63 25.45
CA ASN A 121 -1.92 7.60 26.83
C ASN A 121 -2.37 6.39 27.68
N HIS A 122 -2.86 5.31 27.06
CA HIS A 122 -3.20 4.06 27.75
C HIS A 122 -1.97 3.14 27.86
N PHE A 123 -0.95 3.58 28.59
CA PHE A 123 0.37 2.93 28.65
C PHE A 123 0.35 1.45 29.07
N ALA A 124 -0.46 1.09 30.07
CA ALA A 124 -0.52 -0.28 30.57
C ALA A 124 -1.10 -1.27 29.54
N CYS A 125 -2.27 -0.94 28.98
CA CYS A 125 -2.91 -1.76 27.94
C CYS A 125 -2.05 -1.81 26.67
N SER A 126 -1.43 -0.68 26.31
CA SER A 126 -0.49 -0.60 25.19
C SER A 126 0.70 -1.54 25.38
N GLY A 127 1.37 -1.49 26.54
CA GLY A 127 2.52 -2.34 26.83
C GLY A 127 2.17 -3.83 26.77
N ILE A 128 1.01 -4.23 27.31
CA ILE A 128 0.54 -5.61 27.25
C ILE A 128 0.31 -6.04 25.79
N LEU A 129 -0.37 -5.24 24.98
CA LEU A 129 -0.63 -5.57 23.57
C LEU A 129 0.65 -5.64 22.72
N ILE A 130 1.61 -4.75 22.98
CA ILE A 130 2.91 -4.77 22.31
C ILE A 130 3.67 -6.06 22.70
N LEU A 131 3.67 -6.44 23.98
CA LEU A 131 4.30 -7.70 24.42
C LEU A 131 3.64 -8.92 23.79
N ILE A 132 2.30 -8.98 23.79
CA ILE A 132 1.53 -10.05 23.14
C ILE A 132 1.87 -10.11 21.64
N SER A 133 1.92 -8.96 20.98
CA SER A 133 2.30 -8.87 19.57
C SER A 133 3.69 -9.44 19.32
N LEU A 134 4.70 -9.07 20.12
CA LEU A 134 6.06 -9.60 19.99
C LEU A 134 6.08 -11.12 20.14
N VAL A 135 5.35 -11.67 21.11
CA VAL A 135 5.23 -13.12 21.31
C VAL A 135 4.57 -13.78 20.11
N LEU A 136 3.46 -13.24 19.60
CA LEU A 136 2.75 -13.77 18.44
C LEU A 136 3.59 -13.68 17.16
N ILE A 137 4.33 -12.61 16.95
CA ILE A 137 5.22 -12.46 15.79
C ILE A 137 6.38 -13.47 15.88
N MET A 138 6.99 -13.64 17.06
CA MET A 138 8.01 -14.68 17.25
C MET A 138 7.45 -16.08 17.00
N PHE A 139 6.24 -16.34 17.49
CA PHE A 139 5.55 -17.61 17.28
C PHE A 139 5.19 -17.84 15.80
N PHE A 140 4.78 -16.79 15.08
CA PHE A 140 4.57 -16.81 13.64
C PHE A 140 5.85 -17.28 12.93
N PHE A 141 7.01 -16.66 13.20
CA PHE A 141 8.29 -17.09 12.61
C PHE A 141 8.66 -18.55 12.92
N TYR A 142 8.24 -19.06 14.08
CA TYR A 142 8.44 -20.45 14.44
C TYR A 142 7.57 -21.40 13.60
N LEU A 143 6.27 -21.12 13.48
CA LEU A 143 5.33 -21.90 12.64
C LEU A 143 5.75 -21.87 11.16
N GLU A 144 6.11 -20.69 10.69
CA GLU A 144 6.45 -20.42 9.29
C GLU A 144 7.66 -21.22 8.81
N LYS A 145 8.63 -21.48 9.70
CA LYS A 145 9.81 -22.31 9.39
C LYS A 145 9.47 -23.78 9.18
N GLN A 146 8.32 -24.25 9.69
CA GLN A 146 7.91 -25.66 9.64
C GLN A 146 6.91 -25.94 8.52
N HIS A 147 6.19 -24.92 8.05
CA HIS A 147 5.18 -25.07 7.02
C HIS A 147 5.81 -25.19 5.61
N LYS A 148 5.33 -26.16 4.81
CA LYS A 148 5.85 -26.38 3.44
C LYS A 148 5.47 -25.25 2.49
N ASP A 149 4.24 -24.78 2.61
CA ASP A 149 3.67 -23.66 1.84
C ASP A 149 3.56 -22.43 2.74
N ALA A 150 4.70 -21.98 3.27
CA ALA A 150 4.79 -20.80 4.12
C ALA A 150 4.38 -19.52 3.34
N ILE A 151 3.58 -18.67 3.98
CA ILE A 151 3.20 -17.31 3.53
C ILE A 151 4.45 -16.46 3.25
N LEU A 152 5.44 -16.55 4.14
CA LEU A 152 6.71 -15.86 4.03
C LEU A 152 7.82 -16.89 3.78
N PRO A 153 8.29 -17.03 2.53
CA PRO A 153 9.34 -17.99 2.19
C PRO A 153 10.67 -17.55 2.82
N MET A 154 10.98 -18.07 4.00
CA MET A 154 12.17 -17.74 4.80
C MET A 154 13.50 -17.98 4.04
N GLN A 155 13.47 -18.81 3.00
CA GLN A 155 14.61 -19.03 2.12
C GLN A 155 14.94 -17.77 1.29
N LEU A 156 13.94 -17.01 0.87
CA LEU A 156 14.14 -15.73 0.16
C LEU A 156 14.74 -14.68 1.09
N MET A 157 14.45 -14.72 2.40
CA MET A 157 15.00 -13.77 3.39
C MET A 157 16.52 -13.83 3.54
N LYS A 158 17.17 -14.91 3.09
CA LYS A 158 18.64 -15.03 3.07
C LYS A 158 19.29 -14.30 1.89
N ASN A 159 18.50 -13.86 0.90
CA ASN A 159 19.02 -13.17 -0.27
C ASN A 159 19.41 -11.73 0.11
N PRO A 160 20.61 -11.24 -0.23
CA PRO A 160 21.00 -9.85 0.04
C PRO A 160 20.05 -8.81 -0.61
N LEU A 161 19.26 -9.19 -1.61
CA LEU A 161 18.20 -8.34 -2.17
C LEU A 161 17.08 -8.00 -1.18
N VAL A 162 16.95 -8.76 -0.09
CA VAL A 162 15.94 -8.53 0.96
C VAL A 162 16.16 -7.19 1.65
N GLU A 163 17.40 -6.78 1.86
CA GLU A 163 17.71 -5.46 2.45
C GLU A 163 17.13 -4.32 1.60
N TYR A 164 17.19 -4.47 0.27
CA TYR A 164 16.59 -3.52 -0.67
C TYR A 164 15.06 -3.54 -0.59
N CYS A 165 14.45 -4.72 -0.50
CA CYS A 165 13.00 -4.86 -0.32
C CYS A 165 12.51 -4.21 0.98
N ILE A 166 13.22 -4.42 2.09
CA ILE A 166 12.91 -3.81 3.40
C ILE A 166 13.03 -2.29 3.29
N THR A 167 14.09 -1.78 2.68
CA THR A 167 14.29 -0.34 2.49
C THR A 167 13.14 0.29 1.71
N ILE A 168 12.73 -0.35 0.60
CA ILE A 168 11.59 0.11 -0.21
C ILE A 168 10.30 0.07 0.62
N ALA A 169 10.07 -0.99 1.40
CA ALA A 169 8.89 -1.09 2.27
C ALA A 169 8.84 0.03 3.32
N CYS A 170 9.97 0.35 3.96
CA CYS A 170 10.07 1.46 4.89
C CYS A 170 9.77 2.80 4.21
N GLN A 171 10.30 3.04 3.00
CA GLN A 171 10.00 4.25 2.23
C GLN A 171 8.51 4.38 1.91
N TRP A 172 7.85 3.28 1.54
CA TRP A 172 6.40 3.27 1.33
C TRP A 172 5.64 3.61 2.60
N TYR A 173 6.05 3.06 3.74
CA TYR A 173 5.41 3.35 5.03
C TYR A 173 5.57 4.84 5.40
N SER A 174 6.78 5.39 5.32
CA SER A 174 7.02 6.82 5.60
C SER A 174 6.17 7.73 4.70
N LYS A 175 6.05 7.42 3.40
CA LYS A 175 5.18 8.19 2.49
C LYS A 175 3.71 8.15 2.90
N GLN A 176 3.21 7.03 3.42
CA GLN A 176 1.81 6.91 3.86
C GLN A 176 1.54 7.70 5.14
N VAL A 177 2.51 7.78 6.05
CA VAL A 177 2.41 8.63 7.25
C VAL A 177 2.18 10.09 6.87
N PHE A 178 2.92 10.60 5.88
CA PHE A 178 2.71 11.97 5.37
C PHE A 178 1.30 12.17 4.80
N ILE A 179 0.76 11.21 4.06
CA ILE A 179 -0.59 11.30 3.50
C ILE A 179 -1.66 11.37 4.61
N TYR A 180 -1.44 10.72 5.75
CA TYR A 180 -2.38 10.74 6.87
C TYR A 180 -2.25 11.97 7.77
N LEU A 181 -1.02 12.39 8.09
CA LEU A 181 -0.77 13.52 9.00
C LEU A 181 -0.98 14.88 8.35
N LEU A 182 -0.64 15.03 7.07
CA LEU A 182 -0.65 16.33 6.40
C LEU A 182 -2.04 16.98 6.34
N PRO A 183 -3.15 16.27 6.06
CA PRO A 183 -4.50 16.83 6.19
C PRO A 183 -4.81 17.34 7.61
N GLN A 184 -4.38 16.62 8.65
CA GLN A 184 -4.64 16.98 10.04
C GLN A 184 -3.89 18.26 10.42
N ILE A 185 -2.66 18.41 9.94
CA ILE A 185 -1.87 19.63 10.10
C ILE A 185 -2.58 20.80 9.40
N PHE A 186 -3.05 20.60 8.17
CA PHE A 186 -3.76 21.65 7.43
C PHE A 186 -5.04 22.08 8.15
N ASP A 187 -5.82 21.12 8.65
CA ASP A 187 -7.03 21.39 9.45
C ASP A 187 -6.70 22.17 10.72
N PHE A 188 -5.65 21.78 11.45
CA PHE A 188 -5.18 22.49 12.65
C PHE A 188 -4.80 23.96 12.36
N TYR A 189 -4.19 24.24 11.21
CA TYR A 189 -3.84 25.60 10.77
C TYR A 189 -4.97 26.33 10.04
N GLY A 190 -6.18 25.77 9.99
CA GLY A 190 -7.34 26.38 9.32
C GLY A 190 -7.16 26.53 7.80
N LYS A 191 -6.36 25.66 7.19
CA LYS A 191 -6.13 25.62 5.74
C LYS A 191 -7.25 24.83 5.05
N SER A 192 -7.59 25.22 3.82
CA SER A 192 -8.67 24.56 3.08
C SER A 192 -8.22 23.21 2.51
N ALA A 193 -9.18 22.32 2.23
CA ALA A 193 -8.88 21.01 1.64
C ALA A 193 -8.31 21.14 0.22
N SER A 194 -8.69 22.19 -0.52
CA SER A 194 -8.09 22.50 -1.83
C SER A 194 -6.59 22.79 -1.73
N GLN A 195 -6.13 23.47 -0.68
CA GLN A 195 -4.70 23.76 -0.49
C GLN A 195 -3.89 22.47 -0.29
N TYR A 196 -4.43 21.54 0.50
CA TYR A 196 -3.85 20.19 0.63
C TYR A 196 -3.87 19.43 -0.70
N GLY A 197 -4.99 19.48 -1.43
CA GLY A 197 -5.13 18.86 -2.75
C GLY A 197 -4.08 19.35 -3.75
N ILE A 198 -3.84 20.67 -3.82
CA ILE A 198 -2.81 21.29 -4.66
C ILE A 198 -1.41 20.79 -4.26
N LEU A 199 -1.10 20.78 -2.97
CA LEU A 199 0.20 20.31 -2.48
C LEU A 199 0.46 18.84 -2.87
N GLN A 200 -0.56 17.99 -2.76
CA GLN A 200 -0.45 16.59 -3.17
C GLN A 200 -0.29 16.44 -4.68
N THR A 201 -1.02 17.21 -5.48
CA THR A 201 -0.86 17.23 -6.94
C THR A 201 0.56 17.66 -7.35
N LEU A 202 1.13 18.68 -6.69
CA LEU A 202 2.52 19.09 -6.91
C LEU A 202 3.51 17.98 -6.56
N ARG A 203 3.29 17.29 -5.43
CA ARG A 203 4.11 16.14 -5.03
C ARG A 203 4.08 15.02 -6.08
N PHE A 204 2.91 14.62 -6.57
CA PHE A 204 2.82 13.58 -7.60
C PHE A 204 3.46 14.02 -8.92
N THR A 205 3.39 15.30 -9.26
CA THR A 205 4.10 15.85 -10.43
C THR A 205 5.61 15.76 -10.28
N MET A 206 6.14 15.96 -9.06
CA MET A 206 7.56 15.71 -8.76
C MET A 206 7.91 14.23 -8.83
N ASP A 207 7.05 13.33 -8.33
CA ASP A 207 7.25 11.88 -8.43
C ASP A 207 7.31 11.44 -9.92
N ILE A 208 6.45 11.97 -10.79
CA ILE A 208 6.50 11.73 -12.25
C ILE A 208 7.82 12.26 -12.84
N SER A 209 8.20 13.49 -12.50
CA SER A 209 9.44 14.08 -13.01
C SER A 209 10.66 13.27 -12.59
N ALA A 210 10.71 12.84 -11.33
CA ALA A 210 11.74 11.96 -10.80
C ALA A 210 11.74 10.61 -11.53
N SER A 211 10.57 10.04 -11.88
CA SER A 211 10.48 8.78 -12.63
C SER A 211 11.11 8.85 -14.03
N ILE A 212 11.19 10.04 -14.63
CA ILE A 212 11.82 10.26 -15.94
C ILE A 212 13.33 10.49 -15.76
N VAL A 213 13.73 11.26 -14.75
CA VAL A 213 15.14 11.61 -14.49
C VAL A 213 15.92 10.41 -13.93
N LEU A 214 15.30 9.60 -13.09
CA LEU A 214 15.95 8.50 -12.38
C LEU A 214 16.54 7.44 -13.33
N PRO A 215 15.85 6.94 -14.37
CA PRO A 215 16.45 6.04 -15.36
C PRO A 215 17.65 6.63 -16.10
N ILE A 216 17.66 7.95 -16.32
CA ILE A 216 18.78 8.66 -16.96
C ILE A 216 19.98 8.69 -16.02
N LEU A 217 19.75 8.97 -14.74
CA LEU A 217 20.79 8.94 -13.70
C LEU A 217 21.34 7.52 -13.49
N GLN A 218 20.49 6.50 -13.50
CA GLN A 218 20.89 5.09 -13.34
C GLN A 218 21.80 4.59 -14.47
N LYS A 219 21.75 5.20 -15.66
CA LYS A 219 22.71 4.89 -16.74
C LYS A 219 24.12 5.43 -16.46
N ARG A 220 24.26 6.39 -15.55
CA ARG A 220 25.53 7.09 -15.27
C ARG A 220 26.06 6.85 -13.85
N ILE A 221 25.21 6.46 -12.92
CA ILE A 221 25.52 6.33 -11.50
C ILE A 221 25.05 4.96 -11.01
N LEU A 222 25.87 4.31 -10.17
CA LEU A 222 25.53 3.04 -9.52
C LEU A 222 24.22 3.18 -8.74
N ASN A 223 23.28 2.25 -8.96
CA ASN A 223 21.98 2.20 -8.28
C ASN A 223 22.10 2.28 -6.75
N LYS A 224 23.16 1.68 -6.18
CA LYS A 224 23.44 1.73 -4.73
C LYS A 224 23.61 3.17 -4.23
N THR A 225 24.34 4.01 -4.95
CA THR A 225 24.58 5.41 -4.56
C THR A 225 23.30 6.23 -4.62
N ILE A 226 22.48 6.01 -5.66
CA ILE A 226 21.19 6.68 -5.85
C ILE A 226 20.22 6.33 -4.71
N MET A 227 20.18 5.05 -4.30
CA MET A 227 19.33 4.61 -3.20
C MET A 227 19.75 5.19 -1.85
N ILE A 228 21.06 5.22 -1.56
CA ILE A 228 21.58 5.82 -0.32
C ILE A 228 21.29 7.33 -0.29
N SER A 229 21.49 8.04 -1.39
CA SER A 229 21.14 9.47 -1.46
C SER A 229 19.65 9.72 -1.30
N GLY A 230 18.80 8.86 -1.85
CA GLY A 230 17.34 8.98 -1.70
C GLY A 230 16.87 8.81 -0.25
N PHE A 231 17.59 8.01 0.55
CA PHE A 231 17.28 7.82 1.97
C PHE A 231 17.76 9.01 2.82
N LEU A 232 18.96 9.55 2.55
CA LEU A 232 19.51 10.70 3.26
C LEU A 232 18.70 11.99 3.05
N ILE A 233 18.04 12.14 1.90
CA ILE A 233 17.19 13.31 1.59
C ILE A 233 15.82 13.23 2.29
N GLN A 234 15.41 12.03 2.75
CA GLN A 234 14.10 11.78 3.36
C GLN A 234 14.13 11.75 4.90
N LEU A 235 15.32 11.72 5.51
CA LEU A 235 15.57 11.91 6.94
C LEU A 235 15.64 13.41 7.27
#